data_AF-L0D969-F1
#
_entry.id   AF-L0D969-F1
#
_cell.length_a   1.000
_cell.length_b   1.000
_cell.length_c   1.000
_cell.angle_alpha   90.00
_cell.angle_beta   90.00
_cell.angle_gamma   90.00
#
_symmetry.space_group_name_H-M   'P 1'
#
loop_
_entity.id
_entity.type
_entity.pdbx_description
1 polymer ?
#
loop_
_entity_poly.entity_id
_entity_poly.type
_entity_poly.pdbx_seq_one_letter_code
_entity_poly.pdbx_strand_id
1 'polypeptide(L)'
;MSTLDLTDTIAAVASPPGPGFRGLIRLTGPDAFSIALGRFSADDDRLLPRLPERRSGRLTVTGLRPMLPAAIALWPGPRTYTGQPLAEIHTVGSPPLVNLVLADCLAQGARHAEPGEFTLRAFLSGRIDLTRAEAVLGVIDAQTPAQLDTALRQLAGGLAGPITALRDRLLDVLAHLEANLDFAEESDVDPLGRAVLADDLAREGAEMIALAKRLQGRDRADGHPRVVLAGPPNAGKSRLFNALLGQAHAIVSPQAGTTRDYLSALCECDGLTVELVDTAGVEPASGPIEGQAQSFGADQAARADLLIDCRSSDTTTAPSWPIAPDRPRLLVRTKSDIDPSLDDPEFLATSAATGAGLDELRRAVSAALRSQAADGDLPASTGARCRESLERAGQALRSAADTILLNGGDELVAIDLRQAVDELGKVVGAVVTDDILDRIFRRFCIGK
;
A
#
# COMPACT_ATOMS: atom_id res chain seq x y z
N MET A 1 1.53 11.70 18.54
CA MET A 1 1.52 10.77 19.69
C MET A 1 1.95 11.49 20.97
N SER A 2 1.51 11.04 22.16
CA SER A 2 2.29 11.27 23.39
C SER A 2 3.70 10.74 23.13
N THR A 3 4.75 11.43 23.58
CA THR A 3 6.16 11.04 23.40
C THR A 3 6.33 9.52 23.47
N LEU A 4 6.65 8.90 22.33
CA LEU A 4 6.71 7.45 22.19
C LEU A 4 7.85 6.94 23.09
N ASP A 5 7.49 6.28 24.20
CA ASP A 5 8.46 5.77 25.16
C ASP A 5 8.93 4.37 24.73
N LEU A 6 10.15 4.26 24.21
CA LEU A 6 10.75 2.98 23.83
C LEU A 6 11.21 2.16 25.05
N THR A 7 11.18 2.74 26.25
CA THR A 7 11.60 2.08 27.49
C THR A 7 10.45 1.42 28.24
N ASP A 8 9.21 1.69 27.85
CA ASP A 8 8.06 0.99 28.42
C ASP A 8 7.86 -0.41 27.81
N THR A 9 7.04 -1.21 28.49
CA THR A 9 6.59 -2.51 27.98
C THR A 9 5.16 -2.39 27.46
N ILE A 10 4.94 -2.76 26.20
CA ILE A 10 3.60 -2.78 25.60
C ILE A 10 3.05 -4.19 25.48
N ALA A 11 1.72 -4.30 25.55
CA ALA A 11 0.99 -5.54 25.34
C ALA A 11 -0.23 -5.33 24.43
N ALA A 12 -0.55 -6.35 23.62
CA ALA A 12 -1.78 -6.39 22.82
C ALA A 12 -2.16 -7.82 22.43
N VAL A 13 -3.41 -7.99 22.01
CA VAL A 13 -3.86 -9.21 21.34
C VAL A 13 -3.26 -9.26 19.93
N ALA A 14 -2.58 -10.35 19.61
CA ALA A 14 -1.89 -10.54 18.33
C ALA A 14 -2.59 -11.55 17.40
N SER A 15 -3.60 -12.27 17.89
CA SER A 15 -4.46 -13.13 17.07
C SER A 15 -5.64 -12.35 16.49
N PRO A 16 -6.20 -12.76 15.34
CA PRO A 16 -7.41 -12.16 14.79
C PRO A 16 -8.58 -12.16 15.79
N PRO A 17 -9.49 -11.17 15.73
CA PRO A 17 -10.67 -11.15 16.57
C PRO A 17 -11.61 -12.31 16.23
N GLY A 18 -12.22 -12.91 17.25
CA GLY A 18 -13.19 -13.99 17.10
C GLY A 18 -12.83 -15.26 17.88
N PRO A 19 -13.72 -16.26 17.88
CA PRO A 19 -13.45 -17.54 18.51
C PRO A 19 -12.42 -18.34 17.71
N GLY A 20 -11.46 -18.96 18.39
CA GLY A 20 -10.44 -19.80 17.79
C GLY A 20 -9.85 -20.80 18.78
N PHE A 21 -9.15 -21.81 18.26
CA PHE A 21 -8.46 -22.78 19.10
C PHE A 21 -7.38 -22.12 19.97
N ARG A 22 -6.75 -21.06 19.46
CA ARG A 22 -5.73 -20.30 20.18
C ARG A 22 -5.97 -18.79 20.10
N GLY A 23 -5.70 -18.12 21.21
CA GLY A 23 -5.58 -16.68 21.33
C GLY A 23 -4.17 -16.32 21.76
N LEU A 24 -3.68 -15.20 21.23
CA LEU A 24 -2.30 -14.75 21.41
C LEU A 24 -2.28 -13.36 22.03
N ILE A 25 -1.55 -13.19 23.13
CA ILE A 25 -1.21 -11.88 23.69
C ILE A 25 0.30 -11.72 23.53
N ARG A 26 0.73 -10.67 22.84
CA ARG A 26 2.14 -10.35 22.63
C ARG A 26 2.55 -9.19 23.52
N LEU A 27 3.74 -9.29 24.11
CA LEU A 27 4.39 -8.27 24.91
C LEU A 27 5.79 -7.98 24.38
N THR A 28 6.22 -6.71 24.39
CA THR A 28 7.60 -6.32 24.06
C THR A 28 8.05 -5.17 24.97
N GLY A 29 9.29 -5.23 25.43
CA GLY A 29 9.88 -4.23 26.35
C GLY A 29 10.69 -4.88 27.48
N PRO A 30 11.31 -4.07 28.36
CA PRO A 30 12.18 -4.58 29.42
C PRO A 30 11.48 -5.50 30.42
N ASP A 31 10.18 -5.31 30.67
CA ASP A 31 9.38 -6.07 31.63
C ASP A 31 8.52 -7.15 30.96
N ALA A 32 8.70 -7.41 29.66
CA ALA A 32 7.87 -8.38 28.93
C ALA A 32 7.90 -9.77 29.58
N PHE A 33 9.06 -10.18 30.09
CA PHE A 33 9.25 -11.50 30.72
C PHE A 33 8.64 -11.55 32.12
N SER A 34 8.87 -10.52 32.95
CA SER A 34 8.35 -10.46 34.31
C SER A 34 6.82 -10.43 34.30
N ILE A 35 6.22 -9.65 33.39
CA ILE A 35 4.76 -9.56 33.23
C ILE A 35 4.17 -10.87 32.71
N ALA A 36 4.77 -11.49 31.68
CA ALA A 36 4.28 -12.74 31.12
C ALA A 36 4.34 -13.89 32.15
N LEU A 37 5.42 -13.96 32.94
CA LEU A 37 5.63 -15.03 33.92
C LEU A 37 4.99 -14.76 35.28
N GLY A 38 4.64 -13.50 35.62
CA GLY A 38 4.22 -13.09 36.96
C GLY A 38 2.98 -13.83 37.52
N ARG A 39 2.11 -14.31 36.64
CA ARG A 39 0.90 -15.10 37.00
C ARG A 39 0.87 -16.50 36.38
N PHE A 40 2.01 -16.94 35.86
CA PHE A 40 2.15 -18.23 35.18
C PHE A 40 2.82 -19.24 36.11
N SER A 41 2.13 -20.35 36.35
CA SER A 41 2.72 -21.52 36.98
C SER A 41 3.17 -22.48 35.89
N ALA A 42 4.47 -22.54 35.65
CA ALA A 42 5.07 -23.46 34.69
C ALA A 42 4.99 -24.90 35.20
N ASP A 43 4.91 -25.85 34.26
CA ASP A 43 5.01 -27.28 34.60
C ASP A 43 6.42 -27.64 35.10
N ASP A 44 7.45 -26.91 34.64
CA ASP A 44 8.85 -27.02 35.05
C ASP A 44 9.40 -25.66 35.49
N ASP A 45 10.05 -25.62 36.66
CA ASP A 45 10.64 -24.39 37.19
C ASP A 45 12.03 -24.14 36.57
N ARG A 46 12.17 -23.05 35.81
CA ARG A 46 13.36 -22.74 35.00
C ARG A 46 13.71 -21.26 35.09
N LEU A 47 15.01 -20.98 35.25
CA LEU A 47 15.56 -19.61 35.19
C LEU A 47 15.22 -18.92 33.86
N LEU A 48 15.25 -17.59 33.84
CA LEU A 48 15.00 -16.82 32.60
C LEU A 48 15.97 -17.24 31.49
N PRO A 49 15.47 -17.39 30.25
CA PRO A 49 16.24 -17.98 29.19
C PRO A 49 17.20 -17.00 28.52
N ARG A 50 18.36 -17.50 28.08
CA ARG A 50 19.32 -16.77 27.23
C ARG A 50 19.12 -17.03 25.73
N LEU A 51 18.30 -18.03 25.39
CA LEU A 51 17.94 -18.42 24.03
C LEU A 51 16.41 -18.50 23.92
N PRO A 52 15.81 -18.39 22.73
CA PRO A 52 14.37 -18.56 22.58
C PRO A 52 13.89 -19.90 23.15
N GLU A 53 12.85 -19.88 23.97
CA GLU A 53 12.23 -21.09 24.51
C GLU A 53 10.72 -20.96 24.69
N ARG A 54 10.07 -22.10 24.93
CA ARG A 54 8.64 -22.18 25.24
C ARG A 54 8.43 -22.92 26.55
N ARG A 55 7.52 -22.43 27.39
CA ARG A 55 7.08 -23.06 28.63
C ARG A 55 5.61 -23.43 28.53
N SER A 56 5.22 -24.58 29.06
CA SER A 56 3.82 -24.99 29.23
C SER A 56 3.44 -24.86 30.71
N GLY A 57 2.18 -24.58 30.97
CA GLY A 57 1.72 -24.39 32.35
C GLY A 57 0.31 -23.81 32.41
N ARG A 58 0.03 -23.07 33.48
CA ARG A 58 -1.28 -22.50 33.75
C ARG A 58 -1.19 -21.05 34.20
N LEU A 59 -2.10 -20.22 33.71
CA LEU A 59 -2.26 -18.82 34.10
C LEU A 59 -3.33 -18.67 35.16
N THR A 60 -3.01 -17.91 36.20
CA THR A 60 -4.02 -17.36 37.11
C THR A 60 -4.53 -16.05 36.52
N VAL A 61 -5.82 -16.00 36.16
CA VAL A 61 -6.45 -14.80 35.58
C VAL A 61 -7.45 -14.21 36.59
N THR A 62 -7.40 -12.90 36.82
CA THR A 62 -8.32 -12.23 37.75
C THR A 62 -9.77 -12.52 37.39
N GLY A 63 -10.57 -12.97 38.36
CA GLY A 63 -12.00 -13.24 38.15
C GLY A 63 -12.31 -14.57 37.46
N LEU A 64 -11.30 -15.37 37.07
CA LEU A 64 -11.51 -16.69 36.47
C LEU A 64 -11.13 -17.81 37.44
N ARG A 65 -12.01 -18.80 37.59
CA ARG A 65 -11.68 -20.13 38.13
C ARG A 65 -12.22 -21.18 37.15
N PRO A 66 -11.46 -22.23 36.77
CA PRO A 66 -10.10 -22.64 37.21
C PRO A 66 -8.96 -21.83 36.55
N MET A 67 -7.70 -22.13 36.92
CA MET A 67 -6.53 -21.63 36.18
C MET A 67 -6.58 -22.08 34.72
N LEU A 68 -6.10 -21.22 33.84
CA LEU A 68 -6.21 -21.36 32.40
C LEU A 68 -4.96 -22.04 31.82
N PRO A 69 -5.07 -23.17 31.11
CA PRO A 69 -3.95 -23.73 30.36
C PRO A 69 -3.34 -22.70 29.40
N ALA A 70 -2.03 -22.57 29.45
CA ALA A 70 -1.30 -21.63 28.60
C ALA A 70 0.10 -22.15 28.26
N ALA A 71 0.63 -21.63 27.16
CA ALA A 71 2.04 -21.72 26.86
C ALA A 71 2.62 -20.33 26.69
N ILE A 72 3.82 -20.11 27.21
CA ILE A 72 4.52 -18.83 27.06
C ILE A 72 5.77 -19.06 26.21
N ALA A 73 5.90 -18.31 25.13
CA ALA A 73 7.11 -18.25 24.34
C ALA A 73 7.90 -16.97 24.70
N LEU A 74 9.21 -17.11 24.89
CA LEU A 74 10.08 -16.07 25.40
C LEU A 74 11.27 -15.89 24.46
N TRP A 75 11.55 -14.64 24.07
CA TRP A 75 12.71 -14.26 23.27
C TRP A 75 13.47 -13.09 23.92
N PRO A 76 14.73 -13.28 24.35
CA PRO A 76 15.43 -12.31 25.21
C PRO A 76 15.93 -11.02 24.51
N GLY A 77 15.76 -10.89 23.18
CA GLY A 77 16.39 -9.82 22.41
C GLY A 77 17.90 -10.04 22.17
N PRO A 78 18.55 -9.23 21.32
CA PRO A 78 17.97 -8.29 20.36
C PRO A 78 17.44 -8.99 19.09
N ARG A 79 17.59 -10.32 18.98
CA ARG A 79 17.14 -11.11 17.82
C ARG A 79 15.63 -11.41 17.87
N THR A 80 14.82 -10.36 18.01
CA THR A 80 13.36 -10.40 18.02
C THR A 80 12.79 -9.55 16.89
N TYR A 81 11.46 -9.52 16.76
CA TYR A 81 10.80 -8.65 15.80
C TYR A 81 11.07 -7.17 16.08
N THR A 82 10.92 -6.74 17.33
CA THR A 82 11.05 -5.35 17.78
C THR A 82 12.46 -4.94 18.21
N GLY A 83 13.41 -5.88 18.22
CA GLY A 83 14.76 -5.64 18.77
C GLY A 83 14.83 -5.68 20.31
N GLN A 84 13.69 -5.81 21.00
CA GLN A 84 13.58 -5.84 22.46
C GLN A 84 13.21 -7.26 22.97
N PRO A 85 13.32 -7.55 24.28
CA PRO A 85 12.73 -8.76 24.84
C PRO A 85 11.25 -8.87 24.47
N LEU A 86 10.84 -10.04 24.01
CA LEU A 86 9.50 -10.31 23.49
C LEU A 86 8.95 -11.55 24.16
N ALA A 87 7.71 -11.47 24.65
CA ALA A 87 7.00 -12.60 25.22
C ALA A 87 5.66 -12.78 24.51
N GLU A 88 5.24 -14.02 24.33
CA GLU A 88 3.94 -14.36 23.79
C GLU A 88 3.22 -15.33 24.70
N ILE A 89 2.01 -14.97 25.09
CA ILE A 89 1.11 -15.81 25.86
C ILE A 89 0.11 -16.46 24.91
N HIS A 90 0.18 -17.78 24.81
CA HIS A 90 -0.70 -18.61 23.99
C HIS A 90 -1.72 -19.30 24.89
N THR A 91 -3.00 -19.05 24.67
CA THR A 91 -4.10 -19.68 25.41
C THR A 91 -5.31 -19.95 24.51
N VAL A 92 -6.47 -20.30 25.06
CA VAL A 92 -7.71 -20.53 24.30
C VAL A 92 -8.18 -19.22 23.64
N GLY A 93 -8.50 -19.26 22.35
CA GLY A 93 -8.94 -18.09 21.58
C GLY A 93 -10.39 -17.71 21.83
N SER A 94 -10.75 -17.44 23.09
CA SER A 94 -12.06 -16.89 23.44
C SER A 94 -11.92 -15.38 23.68
N PRO A 95 -12.60 -14.50 22.92
CA PRO A 95 -12.47 -13.05 23.06
C PRO A 95 -12.57 -12.51 24.50
N PRO A 96 -13.58 -12.87 25.32
CA PRO A 96 -13.64 -12.39 26.70
C PRO A 96 -12.45 -12.86 27.55
N LEU A 97 -11.93 -14.06 27.30
CA LEU A 97 -10.81 -14.64 28.04
C LEU A 97 -9.48 -14.00 27.64
N VAL A 98 -9.25 -13.78 26.34
CA VAL A 98 -8.07 -13.08 25.84
C VAL A 98 -8.02 -11.65 26.36
N ASN A 99 -9.17 -10.96 26.41
CA ASN A 99 -9.28 -9.62 26.98
C ASN A 99 -8.97 -9.58 28.48
N LEU A 100 -9.38 -10.60 29.26
CA LEU A 100 -9.03 -10.71 30.67
C LEU A 100 -7.52 -10.94 30.88
N VAL A 101 -6.90 -11.79 30.05
CA VAL A 101 -5.44 -12.01 30.11
C VAL A 101 -4.67 -10.73 29.75
N LEU A 102 -5.11 -10.01 28.72
CA LEU A 102 -4.53 -8.71 28.38
C LEU A 102 -4.70 -7.71 29.53
N ALA A 103 -5.89 -7.59 30.11
CA ALA A 103 -6.15 -6.70 31.24
C ALA A 103 -5.23 -7.01 32.44
N ASP A 104 -4.97 -8.29 32.72
CA ASP A 104 -4.02 -8.70 33.75
C ASP A 104 -2.57 -8.34 33.42
N CYS A 105 -2.17 -8.37 32.14
CA CYS A 105 -0.86 -7.87 31.72
C CYS A 105 -0.75 -6.35 31.93
N LEU A 106 -1.81 -5.61 31.59
CA LEU A 106 -1.85 -4.16 31.79
C LEU A 106 -1.78 -3.78 33.29
N ALA A 107 -2.51 -4.51 34.14
CA ALA A 107 -2.48 -4.32 35.59
C ALA A 107 -1.11 -4.63 36.22
N GLN A 108 -0.24 -5.38 35.53
CA GLN A 108 1.12 -5.70 35.96
C GLN A 108 2.17 -4.70 35.45
N GLY A 109 1.75 -3.63 34.75
CA GLY A 109 2.63 -2.55 34.32
C GLY A 109 2.86 -2.46 32.81
N ALA A 110 2.26 -3.35 32.00
CA ALA A 110 2.27 -3.15 30.55
C ALA A 110 1.35 -1.99 30.16
N ARG A 111 1.74 -1.19 29.19
CA ARG A 111 0.84 -0.27 28.49
C ARG A 111 0.16 -1.00 27.34
N HIS A 112 -1.06 -0.58 27.00
CA HIS A 112 -1.71 -1.07 25.78
C HIS A 112 -0.97 -0.54 24.55
N ALA A 113 -0.60 -1.42 23.63
CA ALA A 113 0.07 -1.02 22.40
C ALA A 113 -0.84 -0.12 21.53
N GLU A 114 -0.26 0.86 20.87
CA GLU A 114 -0.91 1.64 19.83
C GLU A 114 -0.96 0.86 18.49
N PRO A 115 -1.85 1.24 17.55
CA PRO A 115 -1.86 0.68 16.21
C PRO A 115 -0.48 0.71 15.55
N GLY A 116 0.00 -0.45 15.09
CA GLY A 116 1.31 -0.57 14.42
C GLY A 116 2.54 -0.42 15.31
N GLU A 117 2.39 -0.23 16.63
CA GLU A 117 3.51 0.11 17.51
C GLU A 117 4.61 -0.97 17.53
N PHE A 118 4.26 -2.26 17.43
CA PHE A 118 5.24 -3.35 17.31
C PHE A 118 6.11 -3.20 16.07
N THR A 119 5.51 -2.90 14.91
CA THR A 119 6.26 -2.69 13.66
C THR A 119 7.04 -1.38 13.70
N LEU A 120 6.49 -0.32 14.32
CA LEU A 120 7.20 0.94 14.54
C LEU A 120 8.47 0.71 15.38
N ARG A 121 8.41 -0.06 16.47
CA ARG A 121 9.59 -0.43 17.26
C ARG A 121 10.60 -1.26 16.46
N ALA A 122 10.14 -2.15 15.59
CA ALA A 122 11.02 -2.89 14.68
C ALA A 122 11.77 -1.94 13.71
N PHE A 123 11.09 -0.92 13.20
CA PHE A 123 11.70 0.12 12.37
C PHE A 123 12.71 0.97 13.16
N LEU A 124 12.31 1.50 14.33
CA LEU A 124 13.16 2.36 15.16
C LEU A 124 14.40 1.63 15.73
N SER A 125 14.33 0.31 15.90
CA SER A 125 15.48 -0.52 16.29
C SER A 125 16.39 -0.92 15.11
N GLY A 126 16.07 -0.49 13.88
CA GLY A 126 16.82 -0.83 12.67
C GLY A 126 16.66 -2.28 12.22
N ARG A 127 15.66 -3.02 12.72
CA ARG A 127 15.41 -4.41 12.31
C ARG A 127 14.83 -4.49 10.91
N ILE A 128 14.07 -3.46 10.51
CA ILE A 128 13.44 -3.31 9.20
C ILE A 128 13.52 -1.85 8.77
N ASP A 129 13.61 -1.61 7.46
CA ASP A 129 13.44 -0.28 6.88
C ASP A 129 11.94 0.06 6.72
N LEU A 130 11.64 1.30 6.35
CA LEU A 130 10.26 1.77 6.25
C LEU A 130 9.48 1.06 5.14
N THR A 131 10.14 0.70 4.04
CA THR A 131 9.49 -0.02 2.93
C THR A 131 9.10 -1.44 3.37
N ARG A 132 9.95 -2.13 4.13
CA ARG A 132 9.61 -3.43 4.72
C ARG A 132 8.51 -3.32 5.77
N ALA A 133 8.51 -2.25 6.57
CA ALA A 133 7.42 -1.99 7.52
C ALA A 133 6.06 -1.90 6.79
N GLU A 134 5.98 -1.12 5.71
CA GLU A 134 4.78 -1.04 4.86
C GLU A 134 4.42 -2.37 4.20
N ALA A 135 5.42 -3.14 3.77
CA ALA A 135 5.23 -4.47 3.19
C ALA A 135 4.54 -5.45 4.16
N VAL A 136 4.81 -5.35 5.47
CA VAL A 136 4.10 -6.16 6.49
C VAL A 136 2.59 -5.91 6.44
N LEU A 137 2.15 -4.66 6.22
CA LEU A 137 0.73 -4.37 6.02
C LEU A 137 0.23 -4.94 4.70
N GLY A 138 1.00 -4.76 3.63
CA GLY A 138 0.67 -5.33 2.31
C GLY A 138 0.46 -6.85 2.32
N VAL A 139 1.25 -7.60 3.09
CA VAL A 139 1.09 -9.06 3.24
C VAL A 139 -0.20 -9.42 3.99
N ILE A 140 -0.53 -8.67 5.05
CA ILE A 140 -1.72 -8.93 5.88
C ILE A 140 -3.01 -8.58 5.12
N ASP A 141 -2.99 -7.49 4.36
CA ASP A 141 -4.16 -6.98 3.64
C ASP A 141 -4.32 -7.58 2.23
N ALA A 142 -3.38 -8.42 1.77
CA ALA A 142 -3.42 -9.01 0.44
C ALA A 142 -4.68 -9.87 0.24
N GLN A 143 -5.46 -9.54 -0.79
CA GLN A 143 -6.66 -10.29 -1.17
C GLN A 143 -6.44 -11.19 -2.39
N THR A 144 -5.34 -10.99 -3.13
CA THR A 144 -5.01 -11.74 -4.34
C THR A 144 -3.58 -12.29 -4.29
N PRO A 145 -3.28 -13.40 -4.98
CA PRO A 145 -1.92 -13.94 -5.07
C PRO A 145 -0.88 -12.92 -5.59
N ALA A 146 -1.28 -12.06 -6.54
CA ALA A 146 -0.41 -11.03 -7.09
C ALA A 146 -0.06 -9.94 -6.07
N GLN A 147 -1.03 -9.50 -5.27
CA GLN A 147 -0.81 -8.55 -4.16
C GLN A 147 0.09 -9.16 -3.08
N LEU A 148 -0.08 -10.46 -2.79
CA LEU A 148 0.74 -11.18 -1.83
C LEU A 148 2.20 -11.30 -2.31
N ASP A 149 2.43 -11.76 -3.54
CA ASP A 149 3.76 -11.90 -4.13
C ASP A 149 4.54 -10.57 -4.14
N THR A 150 3.85 -9.51 -4.55
CA THR A 150 4.29 -8.11 -4.48
C THR A 150 4.76 -7.72 -3.07
N ALA A 151 3.90 -7.89 -2.08
CA ALA A 151 4.21 -7.52 -0.71
C ALA A 151 5.35 -8.38 -0.13
N LEU A 152 5.43 -9.67 -0.50
CA LEU A 152 6.52 -10.57 -0.10
C LEU A 152 7.86 -10.17 -0.72
N ARG A 153 7.91 -9.79 -2.01
CA ARG A 153 9.13 -9.27 -2.66
C ARG A 153 9.63 -7.99 -2.00
N GLN A 154 8.72 -7.09 -1.63
CA GLN A 154 9.09 -5.89 -0.89
C GLN A 154 9.56 -6.21 0.54
N LEU A 155 8.88 -7.13 1.24
CA LEU A 155 9.25 -7.58 2.58
C LEU A 155 10.65 -8.22 2.59
N ALA A 156 11.02 -8.92 1.51
CA ALA A 156 12.36 -9.45 1.28
C ALA A 156 13.41 -8.35 0.96
N GLY A 157 13.00 -7.09 0.83
CA GLY A 157 13.89 -5.96 0.57
C GLY A 157 14.07 -5.60 -0.90
N GLY A 158 13.21 -6.10 -1.81
CA GLY A 158 13.34 -5.89 -3.26
C GLY A 158 13.33 -4.41 -3.71
N LEU A 159 12.74 -3.51 -2.91
CA LEU A 159 12.75 -2.07 -3.18
C LEU A 159 13.85 -1.31 -2.42
N ALA A 160 14.02 -1.61 -1.13
CA ALA A 160 14.99 -0.91 -0.29
C ALA A 160 16.43 -1.13 -0.74
N GLY A 161 16.79 -2.36 -1.13
CA GLY A 161 18.17 -2.72 -1.48
C GLY A 161 18.77 -1.81 -2.57
N PRO A 162 18.15 -1.73 -3.77
CA PRO A 162 18.64 -0.86 -4.84
C PRO A 162 18.70 0.62 -4.46
N ILE A 163 17.70 1.11 -3.72
CA ILE A 163 17.61 2.52 -3.31
C ILE A 163 18.70 2.88 -2.29
N THR A 164 18.91 2.02 -1.29
CA THR A 164 20.00 2.19 -0.31
C THR A 164 21.35 2.15 -1.01
N ALA A 165 21.57 1.20 -1.92
CA ALA A 165 22.83 1.10 -2.66
C ALA A 165 23.09 2.34 -3.53
N LEU A 166 22.07 2.90 -4.18
CA LEU A 166 22.20 4.17 -4.90
C LEU A 166 22.54 5.32 -3.95
N ARG A 167 21.81 5.45 -2.85
CA ARG A 167 22.05 6.50 -1.85
C ARG A 167 23.48 6.45 -1.30
N ASP A 168 24.00 5.28 -0.99
CA ASP A 168 25.37 5.11 -0.47
C ASP A 168 26.41 5.53 -1.53
N ARG A 169 26.21 5.15 -2.80
CA ARG A 169 27.07 5.63 -3.92
C ARG A 169 27.05 7.16 -4.04
N LEU A 170 25.88 7.79 -3.93
CA LEU A 170 25.75 9.24 -4.04
C LEU A 170 26.41 9.96 -2.85
N LEU A 171 26.36 9.38 -1.65
CA LEU A 171 27.09 9.89 -0.48
C LEU A 171 28.61 9.83 -0.70
N ASP A 172 29.11 8.74 -1.27
CA ASP A 172 30.53 8.64 -1.62
C ASP A 172 30.91 9.72 -2.65
N VAL A 173 30.13 9.91 -3.71
CA VAL A 173 30.38 10.98 -4.70
C VAL A 173 30.36 12.36 -4.04
N LEU A 174 29.38 12.64 -3.18
CA LEU A 174 29.26 13.92 -2.48
C LEU A 174 30.48 14.17 -1.59
N ALA A 175 30.98 13.15 -0.87
CA ALA A 175 32.17 13.27 -0.04
C ALA A 175 33.43 13.62 -0.86
N HIS A 176 33.56 13.07 -2.07
CA HIS A 176 34.66 13.42 -2.98
C HIS A 176 34.54 14.86 -3.52
N LEU A 177 33.34 15.29 -3.90
CA LEU A 177 33.10 16.67 -4.35
C LEU A 177 33.37 17.68 -3.24
N GLU A 178 32.90 17.42 -2.02
CA GLU A 178 33.13 18.31 -0.86
C GLU A 178 34.62 18.40 -0.49
N ALA A 179 35.35 17.28 -0.55
CA ALA A 179 36.79 17.29 -0.36
C ALA A 179 37.51 18.16 -1.42
N ASN A 180 37.08 18.13 -2.68
CA ASN A 180 37.70 18.95 -3.73
C ASN A 180 37.39 20.45 -3.58
N LEU A 181 36.23 20.81 -3.03
CA LEU A 181 35.87 22.20 -2.74
C LEU A 181 36.76 22.81 -1.66
N ASP A 182 37.16 22.03 -0.65
CA ASP A 182 37.99 22.48 0.47
C ASP A 182 39.48 22.64 0.10
N PHE A 183 39.96 22.03 -0.99
CA PHE A 183 41.38 22.00 -1.40
C PHE A 183 41.62 22.50 -2.84
N ALA A 184 40.93 23.57 -3.23
CA ALA A 184 40.88 24.12 -4.60
C ALA A 184 42.19 24.67 -5.23
N GLU A 185 43.38 24.46 -4.65
CA GLU A 185 44.63 25.00 -5.19
C GLU A 185 45.36 24.08 -6.18
N GLU A 186 45.07 22.77 -6.24
CA GLU A 186 45.73 21.82 -7.16
C GLU A 186 44.82 20.66 -7.60
N SER A 187 43.89 20.88 -8.53
CA SER A 187 43.19 19.76 -9.17
C SER A 187 42.99 19.96 -10.67
N ASP A 188 43.84 19.31 -11.47
CA ASP A 188 43.56 18.95 -12.85
C ASP A 188 42.37 17.98 -12.84
N VAL A 189 41.14 18.50 -12.94
CA VAL A 189 39.94 17.68 -12.96
C VAL A 189 39.91 16.88 -14.26
N ASP A 190 39.95 15.55 -14.16
CA ASP A 190 39.84 14.64 -15.31
C ASP A 190 38.49 14.84 -16.03
N PRO A 191 38.48 15.42 -17.26
CA PRO A 191 37.24 15.66 -18.00
C PRO A 191 36.53 14.36 -18.37
N LEU A 192 37.27 13.26 -18.51
CA LEU A 192 36.71 11.95 -18.81
C LEU A 192 35.89 11.43 -17.62
N GLY A 193 36.44 11.57 -16.40
CA GLY A 193 35.74 11.21 -15.16
C GLY A 193 34.45 11.98 -14.93
N ARG A 194 34.41 13.28 -15.26
CA ARG A 194 33.19 14.09 -15.19
C ARG A 194 32.10 13.60 -16.14
N ALA A 195 32.47 13.33 -17.40
CA ALA A 195 31.50 12.84 -18.38
C ALA A 195 30.90 11.49 -17.96
N VAL A 196 31.72 10.56 -17.44
CA VAL A 196 31.24 9.27 -16.91
C VAL A 196 30.28 9.46 -15.74
N LEU A 197 30.61 10.36 -14.80
CA LEU A 197 29.72 10.67 -13.67
C LEU A 197 28.38 11.23 -14.16
N ALA A 198 28.37 12.13 -15.14
CA ALA A 198 27.14 12.68 -15.70
C ALA A 198 26.25 11.60 -16.32
N ASP A 199 26.83 10.69 -17.11
CA ASP A 199 26.10 9.57 -17.72
C ASP A 199 25.50 8.64 -16.66
N ASP A 200 26.27 8.32 -15.61
CA ASP A 200 25.79 7.50 -14.50
C ASP A 200 24.63 8.17 -13.76
N LEU A 201 24.73 9.46 -13.43
CA LEU A 201 23.66 10.22 -12.77
C LEU A 201 22.40 10.32 -13.64
N ALA A 202 22.55 10.54 -14.95
CA ALA A 202 21.44 10.59 -15.89
C ALA A 202 20.71 9.24 -15.97
N ARG A 203 21.45 8.13 -16.03
CA ARG A 203 20.89 6.77 -16.03
C ARG A 203 20.10 6.50 -14.75
N GLU A 204 20.72 6.71 -13.59
CA GLU A 204 20.09 6.49 -12.28
C GLU A 204 18.85 7.39 -12.10
N GLY A 205 18.91 8.65 -12.56
CA GLY A 205 17.77 9.56 -12.55
C GLY A 205 16.61 9.06 -13.42
N ALA A 206 16.90 8.52 -14.61
CA ALA A 206 15.89 7.91 -15.47
C ALA A 206 15.25 6.66 -14.84
N GLU A 207 16.05 5.81 -14.17
CA GLU A 207 15.57 4.62 -13.46
C GLU A 207 14.63 5.00 -12.30
N MET A 208 14.98 6.00 -11.49
CA MET A 208 14.12 6.47 -10.39
C MET A 208 12.76 6.98 -10.89
N ILE A 209 12.75 7.64 -12.04
CA ILE A 209 11.51 8.16 -12.62
C ILE A 209 10.69 7.07 -13.31
N ALA A 210 11.33 6.09 -13.93
CA ALA A 210 10.65 4.90 -14.40
C ALA A 210 10.02 4.13 -13.22
N LEU A 211 10.73 4.01 -12.09
CA LEU A 211 10.20 3.43 -10.86
C LEU A 211 9.01 4.23 -10.32
N ALA A 212 9.10 5.56 -10.25
CA ALA A 212 7.99 6.39 -9.79
C ALA A 212 6.75 6.31 -10.70
N LYS A 213 6.94 6.26 -12.02
CA LYS A 213 5.85 6.04 -12.99
C LYS A 213 5.18 4.69 -12.81
N ARG A 214 5.94 3.62 -12.53
CA ARG A 214 5.38 2.31 -12.19
C ARG A 214 4.51 2.38 -10.92
N LEU A 215 4.88 3.22 -9.95
CA LEU A 215 4.09 3.45 -8.74
C LEU A 215 2.82 4.31 -8.97
N GLN A 216 2.78 5.12 -10.03
CA GLN A 216 1.67 6.05 -10.32
C GLN A 216 0.35 5.36 -10.68
N GLY A 217 0.39 4.14 -11.22
CA GLY A 217 -0.79 3.44 -11.72
C GLY A 217 -1.88 3.12 -10.68
N ARG A 218 -1.66 3.37 -9.38
CA ARG A 218 -2.57 2.90 -8.30
C ARG A 218 -2.69 3.84 -7.09
N ASP A 219 -2.67 5.17 -7.27
CA ASP A 219 -2.79 6.19 -6.20
C ASP A 219 -4.22 6.27 -5.58
N ARG A 220 -4.80 5.14 -5.14
CA ARG A 220 -6.18 5.08 -4.59
C ARG A 220 -6.27 4.39 -3.24
N ALA A 221 -7.13 4.95 -2.39
CA ALA A 221 -7.29 4.64 -0.98
C ALA A 221 -7.60 3.15 -0.67
N ASP A 222 -8.19 2.42 -1.63
CA ASP A 222 -8.69 1.06 -1.42
C ASP A 222 -7.98 -0.02 -2.27
N GLY A 223 -6.98 0.33 -3.09
CA GLY A 223 -6.13 -0.63 -3.81
C GLY A 223 -6.77 -1.43 -4.96
N HIS A 224 -8.02 -1.14 -5.33
CA HIS A 224 -8.73 -1.79 -6.44
C HIS A 224 -8.59 -1.01 -7.76
N PRO A 225 -8.39 -1.67 -8.91
CA PRO A 225 -8.45 -1.01 -10.22
C PRO A 225 -9.81 -0.38 -10.45
N ARG A 226 -9.84 0.82 -11.01
CA ARG A 226 -11.05 1.60 -11.23
C ARG A 226 -11.56 1.45 -12.66
N VAL A 227 -12.76 0.90 -12.78
CA VAL A 227 -13.45 0.70 -14.05
C VAL A 227 -14.58 1.70 -14.14
N VAL A 228 -14.51 2.60 -15.13
CA VAL A 228 -15.51 3.67 -15.30
C VAL A 228 -16.41 3.35 -16.48
N LEU A 229 -17.72 3.30 -16.23
CA LEU A 229 -18.73 3.24 -17.28
C LEU A 229 -18.88 4.64 -17.90
N ALA A 230 -18.52 4.76 -19.17
CA ALA A 230 -18.58 5.98 -19.95
C ALA A 230 -19.49 5.79 -21.17
N GLY A 231 -20.08 6.87 -21.67
CA GLY A 231 -20.98 6.81 -22.83
C GLY A 231 -22.14 7.79 -22.71
N PRO A 232 -22.91 7.98 -23.79
CA PRO A 232 -23.96 9.00 -23.85
C PRO A 232 -25.09 8.78 -22.80
N PRO A 233 -25.93 9.79 -22.55
CA PRO A 233 -27.19 9.61 -21.83
C PRO A 233 -27.99 8.43 -22.37
N ASN A 234 -28.68 7.73 -21.48
CA ASN A 234 -29.52 6.57 -21.82
C ASN A 234 -28.78 5.38 -22.46
N ALA A 235 -27.43 5.37 -22.48
CA ALA A 235 -26.62 4.24 -22.94
C ALA A 235 -26.69 2.99 -22.05
N GLY A 236 -27.56 2.95 -21.04
CA GLY A 236 -27.73 1.80 -20.16
C GLY A 236 -26.65 1.63 -19.08
N LYS A 237 -25.76 2.62 -18.86
CA LYS A 237 -24.67 2.57 -17.87
C LYS A 237 -25.13 2.19 -16.46
N SER A 238 -26.10 2.91 -15.89
CA SER A 238 -26.62 2.60 -14.54
C SER A 238 -27.32 1.24 -14.45
N ARG A 239 -27.90 0.75 -15.56
CA ARG A 239 -28.48 -0.60 -15.60
C ARG A 239 -27.38 -1.66 -15.65
N LEU A 240 -26.34 -1.43 -16.44
CA LEU A 240 -25.16 -2.29 -16.51
C LEU A 240 -24.41 -2.33 -15.17
N PHE A 241 -24.24 -1.17 -14.51
CA PHE A 241 -23.68 -1.05 -13.16
C PHE A 241 -24.40 -1.97 -12.17
N ASN A 242 -25.72 -1.82 -12.06
CA ASN A 242 -26.52 -2.63 -11.14
C ASN A 242 -26.52 -4.13 -11.52
N ALA A 243 -26.53 -4.46 -12.80
CA ALA A 243 -26.46 -5.86 -13.24
C ALA A 243 -25.11 -6.51 -12.90
N LEU A 244 -24.01 -5.77 -13.07
CA LEU A 244 -22.67 -6.22 -12.69
C LEU A 244 -22.51 -6.39 -11.17
N LEU A 245 -23.22 -5.61 -10.36
CA LEU A 245 -23.24 -5.76 -8.90
C LEU A 245 -24.15 -6.90 -8.43
N GLY A 246 -25.35 -7.04 -9.02
CA GLY A 246 -26.35 -8.03 -8.59
C GLY A 246 -26.01 -9.48 -8.93
N GLN A 247 -25.15 -9.72 -9.92
CA GLN A 247 -24.59 -11.05 -10.22
C GLN A 247 -23.22 -11.31 -9.55
N ALA A 248 -22.60 -10.29 -8.95
CA ALA A 248 -21.36 -10.45 -8.19
C ALA A 248 -21.65 -10.76 -6.71
N HIS A 249 -20.72 -11.41 -6.03
CA HIS A 249 -20.67 -11.35 -4.56
C HIS A 249 -20.16 -9.96 -4.17
N ALA A 250 -21.05 -8.97 -4.13
CA ALA A 250 -20.70 -7.61 -3.74
C ALA A 250 -20.20 -7.58 -2.30
N ILE A 251 -18.90 -7.29 -2.10
CA ILE A 251 -18.36 -6.95 -0.79
C ILE A 251 -18.69 -5.47 -0.57
N VAL A 252 -19.78 -5.22 0.15
CA VAL A 252 -20.24 -3.87 0.45
C VAL A 252 -19.30 -3.25 1.49
N SER A 253 -18.48 -2.27 1.06
CA SER A 253 -17.77 -1.40 1.99
C SER A 253 -18.72 -0.34 2.54
N PRO A 254 -18.83 -0.15 3.86
CA PRO A 254 -19.63 0.93 4.43
C PRO A 254 -18.83 2.22 4.44
N GLN A 255 -18.78 2.92 3.30
CA GLN A 255 -18.46 4.35 3.29
C GLN A 255 -19.64 5.15 2.75
N ALA A 256 -20.39 5.75 3.67
CA ALA A 256 -21.36 6.78 3.36
C ALA A 256 -20.61 8.05 2.90
N GLY A 257 -20.42 8.18 1.59
CA GLY A 257 -20.01 9.42 0.93
C GLY A 257 -21.24 10.22 0.51
N THR A 258 -21.69 11.13 1.35
CA THR A 258 -22.70 12.13 1.03
C THR A 258 -22.17 13.14 0.00
N THR A 259 -22.60 13.05 -1.26
CA THR A 259 -22.98 14.17 -2.18
C THR A 259 -23.33 13.60 -3.57
N ARG A 260 -24.24 14.28 -4.29
CA ARG A 260 -25.16 13.78 -5.34
C ARG A 260 -24.63 13.23 -6.69
N ASP A 261 -23.34 12.99 -6.93
CA ASP A 261 -22.83 13.07 -8.33
C ASP A 261 -22.05 11.88 -8.96
N TYR A 262 -21.94 10.69 -8.35
CA TYR A 262 -21.61 9.41 -9.04
C TYR A 262 -21.86 8.20 -8.12
N LEU A 263 -22.10 7.02 -8.70
CA LEU A 263 -22.21 5.77 -7.93
C LEU A 263 -20.91 4.97 -8.07
N SER A 264 -20.35 4.51 -6.97
CA SER A 264 -19.22 3.58 -6.95
C SER A 264 -19.52 2.38 -6.07
N ALA A 265 -19.00 1.21 -6.48
CA ALA A 265 -19.12 -0.02 -5.71
C ALA A 265 -18.02 -1.01 -6.11
N LEU A 266 -17.64 -1.88 -5.18
CA LEU A 266 -16.71 -2.98 -5.47
C LEU A 266 -17.46 -4.13 -6.15
N CYS A 267 -16.92 -4.64 -7.25
CA CYS A 267 -17.44 -5.83 -7.91
C CYS A 267 -16.31 -6.81 -8.25
N GLU A 268 -16.66 -8.11 -8.28
CA GLU A 268 -15.72 -9.17 -8.66
C GLU A 268 -15.84 -9.44 -10.18
N CYS A 269 -14.70 -9.41 -10.85
CA CYS A 269 -14.55 -9.66 -12.28
C CYS A 269 -13.52 -10.77 -12.48
N ASP A 270 -13.97 -12.02 -12.61
CA ASP A 270 -13.10 -13.18 -12.86
C ASP A 270 -11.95 -13.30 -11.84
N GLY A 271 -12.27 -13.26 -10.54
CA GLY A 271 -11.31 -13.31 -9.43
C GLY A 271 -10.52 -12.02 -9.19
N LEU A 272 -10.83 -10.92 -9.89
CA LEU A 272 -10.25 -9.59 -9.66
C LEU A 272 -11.33 -8.64 -9.09
N THR A 273 -11.11 -8.11 -7.89
CA THR A 273 -11.99 -7.08 -7.31
C THR A 273 -11.65 -5.71 -7.89
N VAL A 274 -12.63 -5.04 -8.49
CA VAL A 274 -12.50 -3.72 -9.12
C VAL A 274 -13.48 -2.72 -8.50
N GLU A 275 -13.10 -1.44 -8.47
CA GLU A 275 -14.02 -0.34 -8.18
C GLU A 275 -14.77 0.02 -9.46
N LEU A 276 -16.04 -0.36 -9.56
CA LEU A 276 -16.91 0.02 -10.66
C LEU A 276 -17.51 1.39 -10.37
N VAL A 277 -17.50 2.29 -11.36
CA VAL A 277 -18.04 3.65 -11.23
C VAL A 277 -18.98 3.96 -12.37
N ASP A 278 -20.20 4.40 -12.03
CA ASP A 278 -21.20 4.89 -12.97
C ASP A 278 -21.15 6.41 -13.04
N THR A 279 -20.85 6.95 -14.23
CA THR A 279 -20.92 8.38 -14.51
C THR A 279 -22.32 8.73 -15.00
N ALA A 280 -22.98 9.70 -14.37
CA ALA A 280 -24.28 10.18 -14.87
C ALA A 280 -24.13 10.62 -16.34
N GLY A 281 -25.07 10.21 -17.20
CA GLY A 281 -25.05 10.57 -18.61
C GLY A 281 -25.22 12.07 -18.78
N VAL A 282 -24.40 12.69 -19.63
CA VAL A 282 -24.34 14.15 -19.77
C VAL A 282 -25.14 14.59 -20.99
N GLU A 283 -26.13 15.44 -20.79
CA GLU A 283 -26.94 16.04 -21.86
C GLU A 283 -26.18 17.17 -22.61
N PRO A 284 -26.50 17.45 -23.88
CA PRO A 284 -26.12 18.69 -24.54
C PRO A 284 -26.79 19.88 -23.84
N ALA A 285 -25.98 20.85 -23.39
CA ALA A 285 -26.35 21.90 -22.45
C ALA A 285 -27.62 22.69 -22.83
N SER A 286 -28.56 22.81 -21.89
CA SER A 286 -29.67 23.77 -21.93
C SER A 286 -29.65 24.76 -20.76
N GLY A 287 -28.66 24.69 -19.85
CA GLY A 287 -28.53 25.62 -18.74
C GLY A 287 -27.23 25.53 -17.91
N PRO A 288 -27.02 26.48 -16.97
CA PRO A 288 -25.78 26.64 -16.20
C PRO A 288 -25.53 25.57 -15.12
N ILE A 289 -26.52 24.76 -14.76
CA ILE A 289 -26.39 23.67 -13.76
C ILE A 289 -25.85 22.38 -14.41
N GLU A 290 -26.14 22.14 -15.69
CA GLU A 290 -25.71 20.91 -16.40
C GLU A 290 -24.23 20.93 -16.84
N GLY A 291 -23.60 22.11 -16.94
CA GLY A 291 -22.17 22.24 -17.27
C GLY A 291 -21.22 21.65 -16.22
N GLN A 292 -21.65 21.59 -14.95
CA GLN A 292 -20.88 20.96 -13.87
C GLN A 292 -20.82 19.44 -14.04
N ALA A 293 -21.93 18.79 -14.42
CA ALA A 293 -21.99 17.33 -14.64
C ALA A 293 -21.06 16.86 -15.77
N GLN A 294 -20.86 17.70 -16.79
CA GLN A 294 -19.98 17.44 -17.94
C GLN A 294 -18.50 17.48 -17.58
N SER A 295 -18.11 18.41 -16.71
CA SER A 295 -16.76 18.49 -16.11
C SER A 295 -16.45 17.25 -15.26
N PHE A 296 -17.40 16.81 -14.42
CA PHE A 296 -17.19 15.68 -13.51
C PHE A 296 -17.10 14.32 -14.20
N GLY A 297 -17.91 14.06 -15.25
CA GLY A 297 -17.82 12.82 -16.02
C GLY A 297 -16.46 12.65 -16.70
N ALA A 298 -15.91 13.75 -17.23
CA ALA A 298 -14.56 13.78 -17.80
C ALA A 298 -13.48 13.57 -16.74
N ASP A 299 -13.62 14.18 -15.55
CA ASP A 299 -12.71 13.98 -14.42
C ASP A 299 -12.66 12.52 -13.93
N GLN A 300 -13.82 11.84 -13.91
CA GLN A 300 -13.86 10.42 -13.55
C GLN A 300 -13.24 9.53 -14.62
N ALA A 301 -13.49 9.82 -15.90
CA ALA A 301 -12.89 9.09 -17.02
C ALA A 301 -11.36 9.28 -17.08
N ALA A 302 -10.87 10.49 -16.81
CA ALA A 302 -9.42 10.77 -16.73
C ALA A 302 -8.71 9.97 -15.63
N ARG A 303 -9.48 9.53 -14.64
CA ARG A 303 -9.06 8.76 -13.48
C ARG A 303 -9.19 7.24 -13.68
N ALA A 304 -9.78 6.75 -14.76
CA ALA A 304 -10.05 5.32 -14.94
C ALA A 304 -8.80 4.49 -15.31
N ASP A 305 -8.69 3.29 -14.74
CA ASP A 305 -7.69 2.29 -15.15
C ASP A 305 -8.19 1.49 -16.37
N LEU A 306 -9.51 1.41 -16.54
CA LEU A 306 -10.17 0.92 -17.75
C LEU A 306 -11.47 1.70 -17.98
N LEU A 307 -11.70 2.14 -19.22
CA LEU A 307 -12.96 2.73 -19.64
C LEU A 307 -13.84 1.65 -20.31
N ILE A 308 -15.09 1.55 -19.88
CA ILE A 308 -16.13 0.80 -20.60
C ILE A 308 -16.94 1.81 -21.42
N ASP A 309 -16.69 1.87 -22.73
CA ASP A 309 -17.45 2.72 -23.67
C ASP A 309 -18.78 2.03 -24.00
N CYS A 310 -19.83 2.46 -23.30
CA CYS A 310 -21.19 1.94 -23.43
C CYS A 310 -21.91 2.62 -24.59
N ARG A 311 -22.34 1.84 -25.58
CA ARG A 311 -23.23 2.28 -26.66
C ARG A 311 -24.49 1.44 -26.69
N SER A 312 -25.64 2.09 -26.84
CA SER A 312 -26.94 1.41 -26.80
C SER A 312 -27.32 0.83 -28.16
N SER A 313 -27.89 -0.37 -28.19
CA SER A 313 -28.39 -1.01 -29.42
C SER A 313 -29.65 -0.33 -29.99
N ASP A 314 -30.39 0.42 -29.17
CA ASP A 314 -31.61 1.14 -29.59
C ASP A 314 -31.33 2.51 -30.24
N THR A 315 -30.05 2.90 -30.38
CA THR A 315 -29.66 4.23 -30.88
C THR A 315 -28.59 4.10 -31.97
N THR A 316 -28.95 4.37 -33.23
CA THR A 316 -28.04 4.29 -34.38
C THR A 316 -27.11 5.51 -34.49
N THR A 317 -27.49 6.63 -33.89
CA THR A 317 -26.74 7.91 -33.90
C THR A 317 -26.42 8.32 -32.48
N ALA A 318 -25.34 7.77 -31.91
CA ALA A 318 -24.80 8.30 -30.66
C ALA A 318 -24.04 9.60 -30.98
N PRO A 319 -24.32 10.74 -30.31
CA PRO A 319 -23.45 11.90 -30.40
C PRO A 319 -22.04 11.53 -29.91
N SER A 320 -21.01 12.11 -30.53
CA SER A 320 -19.62 11.91 -30.11
C SER A 320 -19.45 12.37 -28.67
N TRP A 321 -19.14 11.44 -27.76
CA TRP A 321 -18.80 11.74 -26.38
C TRP A 321 -17.28 12.01 -26.29
N PRO A 322 -16.81 13.07 -25.60
CA PRO A 322 -15.37 13.28 -25.41
C PRO A 322 -14.79 12.16 -24.54
N ILE A 323 -13.96 11.32 -25.16
CA ILE A 323 -13.26 10.22 -24.49
C ILE A 323 -11.80 10.63 -24.34
N ALA A 324 -11.22 10.41 -23.14
CA ALA A 324 -9.79 10.61 -22.92
C ALA A 324 -8.99 9.68 -23.87
N PRO A 325 -8.17 10.23 -24.79
CA PRO A 325 -7.54 9.45 -25.86
C PRO A 325 -6.53 8.40 -25.36
N ASP A 326 -5.92 8.63 -24.19
CA ASP A 326 -4.76 7.85 -23.72
C ASP A 326 -5.09 6.72 -22.75
N ARG A 327 -6.37 6.32 -22.62
CA ARG A 327 -6.80 5.27 -21.69
C ARG A 327 -7.24 3.99 -22.39
N PRO A 328 -6.88 2.82 -21.85
CA PRO A 328 -7.36 1.53 -22.36
C PRO A 328 -8.89 1.48 -22.28
N ARG A 329 -9.49 0.93 -23.32
CA ARG A 329 -10.94 0.95 -23.53
C ARG A 329 -11.46 -0.44 -23.87
N LEU A 330 -12.66 -0.73 -23.37
CA LEU A 330 -13.47 -1.86 -23.79
C LEU A 330 -14.77 -1.31 -24.37
N LEU A 331 -15.02 -1.61 -25.64
CA LEU A 331 -16.25 -1.20 -26.31
C LEU A 331 -17.37 -2.17 -25.95
N VAL A 332 -18.46 -1.65 -25.39
CA VAL A 332 -19.58 -2.46 -24.93
C VAL A 332 -20.88 -1.98 -25.57
N ARG A 333 -21.55 -2.90 -26.24
CA ARG A 333 -22.89 -2.68 -26.77
C ARG A 333 -23.92 -3.08 -25.73
N THR A 334 -24.65 -2.13 -25.16
CA THR A 334 -25.68 -2.38 -24.16
C THR A 334 -27.06 -2.58 -24.81
N LYS A 335 -28.00 -3.15 -24.05
CA LYS A 335 -29.38 -3.45 -24.49
C LYS A 335 -29.44 -4.32 -25.76
N SER A 336 -28.52 -5.27 -25.89
CA SER A 336 -28.45 -6.20 -27.04
C SER A 336 -29.71 -7.07 -27.22
N ASP A 337 -30.58 -7.12 -26.21
CA ASP A 337 -31.91 -7.76 -26.28
C ASP A 337 -32.91 -7.03 -27.20
N ILE A 338 -32.66 -5.75 -27.54
CA ILE A 338 -33.59 -4.94 -28.34
C ILE A 338 -33.37 -5.13 -29.84
N ASP A 339 -32.11 -5.13 -30.29
CA ASP A 339 -31.76 -5.31 -31.69
C ASP A 339 -30.53 -6.22 -31.82
N PRO A 340 -30.73 -7.54 -31.99
CA PRO A 340 -29.64 -8.50 -32.15
C PRO A 340 -28.97 -8.43 -33.54
N SER A 341 -29.44 -7.58 -34.47
CA SER A 341 -28.87 -7.45 -35.81
C SER A 341 -27.64 -6.53 -35.88
N LEU A 342 -27.34 -5.82 -34.79
CA LEU A 342 -26.16 -4.96 -34.63
C LEU A 342 -24.94 -5.73 -34.09
N ASP A 343 -24.64 -6.88 -34.70
CA ASP A 343 -23.48 -7.71 -34.35
C ASP A 343 -22.22 -7.06 -34.94
N ASP A 344 -21.43 -6.43 -34.07
CA ASP A 344 -20.18 -5.77 -34.42
C ASP A 344 -19.06 -6.46 -33.61
N PRO A 345 -18.12 -7.16 -34.26
CA PRO A 345 -17.07 -7.91 -33.57
C PRO A 345 -16.12 -7.03 -32.75
N GLU A 346 -16.13 -5.70 -32.95
CA GLU A 346 -15.37 -4.76 -32.13
C GLU A 346 -16.03 -4.51 -30.76
N PHE A 347 -17.33 -4.81 -30.61
CA PHE A 347 -18.11 -4.56 -29.40
C PHE A 347 -18.44 -5.86 -28.66
N LEU A 348 -18.29 -5.83 -27.34
CA LEU A 348 -18.83 -6.86 -26.48
C LEU A 348 -20.32 -6.56 -26.23
N ALA A 349 -21.20 -7.43 -26.72
CA ALA A 349 -22.65 -7.28 -26.56
C ALA A 349 -23.12 -7.71 -25.17
N THR A 350 -23.89 -6.86 -24.50
CA THR A 350 -24.43 -7.10 -23.16
C THR A 350 -25.90 -6.73 -23.06
N SER A 351 -26.62 -7.43 -22.20
CA SER A 351 -28.00 -7.09 -21.82
C SER A 351 -28.13 -7.17 -20.31
N ALA A 352 -28.27 -6.00 -19.68
CA ALA A 352 -28.55 -5.91 -18.25
C ALA A 352 -29.93 -6.49 -17.87
N ALA A 353 -30.86 -6.61 -18.84
CA ALA A 353 -32.20 -7.14 -18.61
C ALA A 353 -32.22 -8.68 -18.57
N THR A 354 -31.44 -9.32 -19.45
CA THR A 354 -31.41 -10.79 -19.57
C THR A 354 -30.21 -11.43 -18.88
N GLY A 355 -29.17 -10.65 -18.60
CA GLY A 355 -27.88 -11.12 -18.09
C GLY A 355 -26.91 -11.58 -19.19
N ALA A 356 -27.31 -11.57 -20.46
CA ALA A 356 -26.45 -11.99 -21.57
C ALA A 356 -25.18 -11.12 -21.67
N GLY A 357 -24.04 -11.76 -21.92
CA GLY A 357 -22.74 -11.11 -22.12
C GLY A 357 -22.05 -10.57 -20.86
N LEU A 358 -22.69 -10.62 -19.68
CA LEU A 358 -22.11 -10.05 -18.45
C LEU A 358 -20.87 -10.82 -17.98
N ASP A 359 -20.85 -12.15 -18.08
CA ASP A 359 -19.68 -12.97 -17.70
C ASP A 359 -18.51 -12.80 -18.68
N GLU A 360 -18.81 -12.57 -19.95
CA GLU A 360 -17.80 -12.24 -20.94
C GLU A 360 -17.21 -10.85 -20.68
N LEU A 361 -18.06 -9.89 -20.32
CA LEU A 361 -17.63 -8.56 -19.91
C LEU A 361 -16.70 -8.62 -18.70
N ARG A 362 -17.04 -9.41 -17.66
CA ARG A 362 -16.16 -9.61 -16.49
C ARG A 362 -14.79 -10.16 -16.87
N ARG A 363 -14.75 -11.18 -17.73
CA ARG A 363 -13.50 -11.78 -18.22
C ARG A 363 -12.69 -10.78 -19.04
N ALA A 364 -13.34 -10.01 -19.91
CA ALA A 364 -12.67 -8.98 -20.72
C ALA A 364 -12.08 -7.85 -19.87
N VAL A 365 -12.82 -7.37 -18.85
CA VAL A 365 -12.33 -6.39 -17.87
C VAL A 365 -11.12 -6.93 -17.12
N SER A 366 -11.20 -8.15 -16.59
CA SER A 366 -10.10 -8.80 -15.88
C SER A 366 -8.87 -8.98 -16.76
N ALA A 367 -9.05 -9.46 -17.99
CA ALA A 367 -7.95 -9.64 -18.95
C ALA A 367 -7.25 -8.32 -19.30
N ALA A 368 -8.01 -7.26 -19.59
CA ALA A 368 -7.48 -5.94 -19.93
C ALA A 368 -6.71 -5.29 -18.76
N LEU A 369 -7.14 -5.53 -17.52
CA LEU A 369 -6.45 -5.04 -16.33
C LEU A 369 -5.23 -5.90 -15.98
N ARG A 370 -5.30 -7.22 -16.14
CA ARG A 370 -4.18 -8.15 -15.90
C ARG A 370 -3.04 -7.96 -16.91
N SER A 371 -3.34 -7.70 -18.18
CA SER A 371 -2.31 -7.39 -19.19
C SER A 371 -1.53 -6.12 -18.88
N GLN A 372 -2.12 -5.20 -18.10
CA GLN A 372 -1.45 -3.99 -17.61
C GLN A 372 -0.66 -4.23 -16.31
N ALA A 373 -0.98 -5.30 -15.56
CA ALA A 373 -0.42 -5.61 -14.24
C ALA A 373 0.75 -6.61 -14.28
N ALA A 374 1.28 -6.94 -15.46
CA ALA A 374 2.21 -8.05 -15.64
C ALA A 374 3.65 -7.83 -15.10
N ASP A 375 3.92 -6.76 -14.34
CA ASP A 375 5.28 -6.43 -13.93
C ASP A 375 5.39 -6.06 -12.44
N GLY A 376 5.47 -7.09 -11.58
CA GLY A 376 6.26 -6.95 -10.35
C GLY A 376 5.76 -5.93 -9.31
N ASP A 377 4.45 -5.83 -9.08
CA ASP A 377 3.73 -4.92 -8.16
C ASP A 377 4.45 -4.53 -6.83
N LEU A 378 4.22 -3.31 -6.30
CA LEU A 378 4.45 -2.87 -4.90
C LEU A 378 3.09 -2.49 -4.23
N PRO A 379 2.93 -2.56 -2.90
CA PRO A 379 1.71 -2.15 -2.19
C PRO A 379 1.35 -0.66 -2.36
N ALA A 380 0.06 -0.34 -2.44
CA ALA A 380 -0.45 1.00 -2.75
C ALA A 380 -0.02 2.10 -1.77
N SER A 381 0.10 1.77 -0.47
CA SER A 381 0.56 2.71 0.57
C SER A 381 2.02 3.13 0.40
N THR A 382 2.89 2.18 0.04
CA THR A 382 4.29 2.46 -0.33
C THR A 382 4.36 3.29 -1.61
N GLY A 383 3.52 2.97 -2.60
CA GLY A 383 3.52 3.64 -3.90
C GLY A 383 3.31 5.16 -3.80
N ALA A 384 2.29 5.60 -3.06
CA ALA A 384 1.95 7.02 -2.93
C ALA A 384 3.05 7.83 -2.21
N ARG A 385 3.65 7.29 -1.15
CA ARG A 385 4.72 7.96 -0.39
C ARG A 385 6.03 8.02 -1.17
N CYS A 386 6.43 6.89 -1.76
CA CYS A 386 7.73 6.79 -2.40
C CYS A 386 7.76 7.55 -3.74
N ARG A 387 6.62 7.65 -4.43
CA ARG A 387 6.54 8.27 -5.77
C ARG A 387 7.09 9.68 -5.80
N GLU A 388 6.60 10.57 -4.94
CA GLU A 388 7.02 11.98 -4.96
C GLU A 388 8.52 12.11 -4.67
N SER A 389 9.03 11.37 -3.68
CA SER A 389 10.47 11.38 -3.37
C SER A 389 11.31 10.77 -4.50
N LEU A 390 10.84 9.71 -5.16
CA LEU A 390 11.54 9.12 -6.31
C LEU A 390 11.54 10.04 -7.53
N GLU A 391 10.43 10.75 -7.80
CA GLU A 391 10.34 11.77 -8.85
C GLU A 391 11.33 12.92 -8.59
N ARG A 392 11.35 13.43 -7.36
CA ARG A 392 12.25 14.51 -6.94
C ARG A 392 13.71 14.08 -6.96
N ALA A 393 14.02 12.88 -6.48
CA ALA A 393 15.37 12.33 -6.54
C ALA A 393 15.83 12.18 -7.99
N GLY A 394 14.99 11.60 -8.86
CA GLY A 394 15.33 11.45 -10.27
C GLY A 394 15.49 12.79 -11.00
N GLN A 395 14.71 13.81 -10.63
CA GLN A 395 14.88 15.15 -11.18
C GLN A 395 16.19 15.80 -10.71
N ALA A 396 16.54 15.67 -9.44
CA ALA A 396 17.78 16.19 -8.88
C ALA A 396 19.01 15.53 -9.52
N LEU A 397 18.98 14.20 -9.71
CA LEU A 397 20.07 13.47 -10.39
C LEU A 397 20.28 13.93 -11.84
N ARG A 398 19.19 14.19 -12.58
CA ARG A 398 19.28 14.75 -13.93
C ARG A 398 19.80 16.18 -13.95
N SER A 399 19.38 17.02 -12.99
CA SER A 399 19.90 18.38 -12.83
C SER A 399 21.41 18.38 -12.57
N ALA A 400 21.89 17.46 -11.71
CA ALA A 400 23.31 17.28 -11.47
C ALA A 400 24.07 16.85 -12.73
N ALA A 401 23.52 15.89 -13.49
CA ALA A 401 24.11 15.44 -14.75
C ALA A 401 24.20 16.58 -15.79
N ASP A 402 23.10 17.33 -15.99
CA ASP A 402 23.06 18.47 -16.91
C ASP A 402 24.06 19.56 -16.50
N THR A 403 24.15 19.83 -15.20
CA THR A 403 25.12 20.80 -14.65
C THR A 403 26.56 20.38 -14.97
N ILE A 404 26.90 19.10 -14.83
CA ILE A 404 28.24 18.59 -15.20
C ILE A 404 28.50 18.77 -16.70
N LEU A 405 27.54 18.40 -17.56
CA LEU A 405 27.68 18.50 -19.02
C LEU A 405 27.80 19.93 -19.53
N LEU A 406 27.18 20.88 -18.82
CA LEU A 406 27.27 22.32 -19.10
C LEU A 406 28.52 22.97 -18.50
N ASN A 407 29.45 22.19 -17.94
CA ASN A 407 30.64 22.66 -17.22
C ASN A 407 30.32 23.58 -16.04
N GLY A 408 29.23 23.31 -15.33
CA GLY A 408 28.88 23.95 -14.07
C GLY A 408 29.83 23.55 -12.93
N GLY A 409 29.89 24.39 -11.90
CA GLY A 409 30.76 24.19 -10.74
C GLY A 409 30.27 23.08 -9.79
N ASP A 410 31.21 22.47 -9.07
CA ASP A 410 30.96 21.33 -8.17
C ASP A 410 30.02 21.66 -7.00
N GLU A 411 29.92 22.93 -6.61
CA GLU A 411 28.96 23.41 -5.62
C GLU A 411 27.50 23.16 -6.04
N LEU A 412 27.17 23.41 -7.31
CA LEU A 412 25.82 23.20 -7.85
C LEU A 412 25.50 21.71 -7.94
N VAL A 413 26.47 20.91 -8.40
CA VAL A 413 26.36 19.45 -8.44
C VAL A 413 26.13 18.90 -7.03
N ALA A 414 26.89 19.36 -6.04
CA ALA A 414 26.75 18.94 -4.64
C ALA A 414 25.36 19.25 -4.06
N ILE A 415 24.78 20.42 -4.37
CA ILE A 415 23.42 20.79 -3.93
C ILE A 415 22.39 19.80 -4.46
N ASP A 416 22.45 19.49 -5.76
CA ASP A 416 21.51 18.56 -6.40
C ASP A 416 21.69 17.12 -5.86
N LEU A 417 22.94 16.68 -5.63
CA LEU A 417 23.20 15.37 -5.04
C LEU A 417 22.71 15.26 -3.59
N ARG A 418 22.86 16.31 -2.75
CA ARG A 418 22.28 16.34 -1.40
C ARG A 418 20.77 16.19 -1.45
N GLN A 419 20.10 16.91 -2.35
CA GLN A 419 18.65 16.78 -2.53
C GLN A 419 18.26 15.35 -2.93
N ALA A 420 18.99 14.72 -3.85
CA ALA A 420 18.74 13.33 -4.23
C ALA A 420 18.91 12.37 -3.05
N VAL A 421 19.99 12.50 -2.29
CA VAL A 421 20.27 11.68 -1.09
C VAL A 421 19.18 11.81 -0.03
N ASP A 422 18.70 13.04 0.22
CA ASP A 422 17.64 13.30 1.19
C ASP A 422 16.31 12.67 0.75
N GLU A 423 15.94 12.81 -0.52
CA GLU A 423 14.71 12.23 -1.06
C GLU A 423 14.76 10.69 -1.06
N LEU A 424 15.89 10.08 -1.46
CA LEU A 424 16.08 8.62 -1.33
C LEU A 424 16.06 8.19 0.14
N GLY A 425 16.60 9.02 1.04
CA GLY A 425 16.55 8.84 2.49
C GLY A 425 15.12 8.80 3.04
N LYS A 426 14.22 9.65 2.52
CA LYS A 426 12.79 9.61 2.86
C LYS A 426 12.13 8.31 2.41
N VAL A 427 12.52 7.76 1.26
CA VAL A 427 11.96 6.49 0.74
C VAL A 427 12.27 5.31 1.68
N VAL A 428 13.54 5.14 2.06
CA VAL A 428 13.99 4.03 2.93
C VAL A 428 13.69 4.27 4.41
N GLY A 429 13.36 5.51 4.78
CA GLY A 429 13.07 5.90 6.15
C GLY A 429 14.29 6.35 6.96
N ALA A 430 15.41 6.69 6.31
CA ALA A 430 16.56 7.31 6.96
C ALA A 430 16.27 8.77 7.40
N VAL A 431 15.33 9.44 6.73
CA VAL A 431 14.85 10.78 7.06
C VAL A 431 13.32 10.72 7.15
N VAL A 432 12.78 10.72 8.37
CA VAL A 432 11.33 10.62 8.63
C VAL A 432 10.88 11.64 9.66
N THR A 433 9.68 12.19 9.47
CA THR A 433 9.01 13.03 10.47
C THR A 433 8.03 12.19 11.27
N ASP A 434 7.78 12.59 12.52
CA ASP A 434 6.82 11.91 13.41
C ASP A 434 5.42 11.82 12.77
N ASP A 435 4.98 12.86 12.05
CA ASP A 435 3.66 12.88 11.39
C ASP A 435 3.53 11.82 10.29
N ILE A 436 4.60 11.52 9.56
CA ILE A 436 4.61 10.47 8.53
C ILE A 436 4.52 9.10 9.19
N LEU A 437 5.28 8.88 10.27
CA LEU A 437 5.23 7.65 11.04
C LEU A 437 3.82 7.42 11.62
N ASP A 438 3.23 8.44 12.25
CA ASP A 438 1.85 8.42 12.75
C ASP A 438 0.88 7.98 11.64
N ARG A 439 0.97 8.58 10.45
CA ARG A 439 0.04 8.29 9.35
C ARG A 439 0.18 6.86 8.80
N ILE A 440 1.40 6.32 8.76
CA ILE A 440 1.67 4.96 8.28
C ILE A 440 1.16 3.94 9.30
N PHE A 441 1.60 4.04 10.55
CA PHE A 441 1.35 3.02 11.57
C PHE A 441 -0.07 3.06 12.13
N ARG A 442 -0.80 4.19 12.04
CA ARG A 442 -2.24 4.22 12.37
C ARG A 442 -3.11 3.30 11.50
N ARG A 443 -2.65 2.93 10.30
CA ARG A 443 -3.36 1.98 9.42
C ARG A 443 -3.15 0.53 9.83
N PHE A 444 -2.22 0.25 10.72
CA PHE A 444 -1.87 -1.11 11.11
C PHE A 444 -2.84 -1.61 12.17
N CYS A 445 -3.11 -2.92 12.18
CA CYS A 445 -3.79 -3.55 13.31
C CYS A 445 -2.99 -3.38 14.61
N ILE A 446 -3.70 -3.40 15.72
CA ILE A 446 -3.11 -3.46 17.06
C ILE A 446 -2.57 -4.89 17.29
N GLY A 447 -1.35 -5.00 17.82
CA GLY A 447 -0.79 -6.28 18.28
C GLY A 447 -0.10 -7.17 17.25
N LYS A 448 0.19 -6.65 16.05
CA LYS A 448 0.91 -7.37 14.98
C LYS A 448 2.01 -8.29 15.46
#